data_AF-A0A3N0CTE9-F1
#
_entry.id   AF-A0A3N0CTE9-F1
#
_cell.length_a   1.000
_cell.length_b   1.000
_cell.length_c   1.000
_cell.angle_alpha   90.00
_cell.angle_beta   90.00
_cell.angle_gamma   90.00
#
_symmetry.space_group_name_H-M   'P 1'
#
loop_
_entity.id
_entity.type
_entity.pdbx_description
1 polymer ?
#
loop_
_entity_poly.entity_id
_entity_poly.type
_entity_poly.pdbx_seq_one_letter_code
_entity_poly.pdbx_strand_id
1 'polypeptide(L)'
;MGPAIYLGLVIADPSVVAKLHEKHTITLEQVREAIQWPAKARTAEETHPEHGWRVVAIGTAACGDTVLATLLPVPTWAGTAADTWVVLTARWVR
;
A
#
# COMPACT_ATOMS: atom_id res chain seq x y z
N MET A 1 12.20 11.84 9.53
CA MET A 1 11.25 11.60 8.42
C MET A 1 12.06 11.05 7.26
N GLY A 2 11.71 9.86 6.75
CA GLY A 2 12.32 9.36 5.52
C GLY A 2 11.90 10.20 4.31
N PRO A 3 12.51 9.98 3.13
CA PRO A 3 12.13 10.65 1.90
C PRO A 3 10.65 10.38 1.56
N ALA A 4 9.98 11.37 0.97
CA ALA A 4 8.61 11.19 0.49
C ALA A 4 8.61 10.22 -0.71
N ILE A 5 7.91 9.09 -0.57
CA ILE A 5 7.72 8.12 -1.65
C ILE A 5 6.38 8.40 -2.31
N TYR A 6 6.40 8.65 -3.62
CA TYR A 6 5.20 8.70 -4.42
C TYR A 6 4.89 7.31 -4.95
N LEU A 7 3.72 6.78 -4.59
CA LEU A 7 3.27 5.47 -5.03
C LEU A 7 2.61 5.61 -6.41
N GLY A 8 3.38 5.41 -7.48
CA GLY A 8 2.91 5.63 -8.85
C GLY A 8 1.78 4.70 -9.26
N LEU A 9 2.04 3.39 -9.25
CA LEU A 9 1.08 2.34 -9.58
C LEU A 9 0.95 1.35 -8.42
N VAL A 10 -0.26 1.15 -7.92
CA VAL A 10 -0.58 0.18 -6.87
C VAL A 10 -1.37 -0.97 -7.48
N ILE A 11 -0.85 -2.20 -7.36
CA ILE A 11 -1.45 -3.42 -7.89
C ILE A 11 -1.61 -4.47 -6.78
N ALA A 12 -2.41 -5.50 -7.03
CA ALA A 12 -2.51 -6.65 -6.14
C ALA A 12 -2.78 -7.91 -6.96
N ASP A 13 -2.29 -9.05 -6.47
CA ASP A 13 -2.65 -10.36 -6.99
C ASP A 13 -4.15 -10.65 -6.71
N PRO A 14 -4.89 -11.34 -7.60
CA PRO A 14 -6.30 -11.66 -7.38
C PRO A 14 -6.58 -12.35 -6.04
N SER A 15 -5.68 -13.20 -5.56
CA SER A 15 -5.82 -13.85 -4.25
C SER A 15 -5.70 -12.88 -3.09
N VAL A 16 -4.92 -11.80 -3.24
CA VAL A 16 -4.84 -10.72 -2.25
C VAL A 16 -6.10 -9.87 -2.32
N VAL A 17 -6.62 -9.55 -3.50
CA VAL A 17 -7.88 -8.81 -3.66
C VAL A 17 -9.04 -9.52 -2.94
N ALA A 18 -9.15 -10.84 -3.13
CA ALA A 18 -10.15 -11.64 -2.41
C ALA A 18 -9.98 -11.54 -0.89
N LYS A 19 -8.74 -11.69 -0.39
CA LYS A 19 -8.44 -11.60 1.05
C LYS A 19 -8.71 -10.21 1.64
N LEU A 20 -8.45 -9.13 0.90
CA LEU A 20 -8.76 -7.76 1.33
C LEU A 20 -10.26 -7.61 1.59
N HIS A 21 -11.07 -8.08 0.63
CA HIS A 21 -12.51 -7.99 0.73
C HIS A 21 -13.04 -8.88 1.87
N GLU A 22 -12.63 -10.15 1.93
CA GLU A 22 -13.10 -11.11 2.92
C GLU A 22 -12.73 -10.73 4.36
N LYS A 23 -11.51 -10.24 4.59
CA LYS A 23 -11.00 -10.00 5.95
C LYS A 23 -11.22 -8.59 6.46
N HIS A 24 -11.24 -7.61 5.56
CA HIS A 24 -11.20 -6.20 5.93
C HIS A 24 -12.32 -5.39 5.28
N THR A 25 -13.15 -6.01 4.44
CA THR A 25 -14.25 -5.35 3.74
C THR A 25 -13.76 -4.09 3.01
N ILE A 26 -12.56 -4.20 2.41
CA ILE A 26 -11.89 -3.14 1.64
C ILE A 26 -11.61 -3.64 0.23
N THR A 27 -11.77 -2.78 -0.77
CA THR A 27 -11.45 -3.09 -2.16
C THR A 27 -10.08 -2.54 -2.55
N LEU A 28 -9.49 -3.06 -3.63
CA LEU A 28 -8.22 -2.53 -4.15
C LEU A 28 -8.38 -1.08 -4.63
N GLU A 29 -9.56 -0.71 -5.15
CA GLU A 29 -9.87 0.65 -5.59
C GLU A 29 -9.82 1.64 -4.42
N GLN A 30 -10.35 1.26 -3.25
CA GLN A 30 -10.27 2.09 -2.04
C GLN A 30 -8.84 2.23 -1.52
N VAL A 31 -8.04 1.16 -1.63
CA VAL A 31 -6.60 1.22 -1.32
C VAL A 31 -5.90 2.20 -2.27
N ARG A 32 -6.13 2.08 -3.59
CA ARG A 32 -5.56 2.97 -4.60
C ARG A 32 -5.96 4.42 -4.37
N GLU A 33 -7.24 4.67 -4.14
CA GLU A 33 -7.77 5.99 -3.84
C GLU A 33 -7.06 6.63 -2.63
N ALA A 34 -6.81 5.85 -1.58
CA ALA A 34 -6.19 6.34 -0.37
C ALA A 34 -4.69 6.61 -0.50
N ILE A 35 -3.95 5.81 -1.28
CA ILE A 35 -2.47 5.82 -1.23
C ILE A 35 -1.76 6.04 -2.57
N GLN A 36 -2.38 5.74 -3.71
CA GLN A 36 -1.75 5.88 -5.02
C GLN A 36 -1.76 7.35 -5.44
N TRP A 37 -0.67 7.83 -6.04
CA TRP A 37 -0.63 9.17 -6.63
C TRP A 37 -1.85 9.40 -7.54
N PRO A 38 -2.58 10.53 -7.39
CA PRO A 38 -2.20 11.78 -6.71
C PRO A 38 -2.50 11.87 -5.21
N ALA A 39 -2.93 10.78 -4.56
CA ALA A 39 -3.19 10.78 -3.12
C ALA A 39 -1.93 11.12 -2.32
N LYS A 40 -2.11 11.87 -1.23
CA LYS A 40 -1.03 12.20 -0.29
C LYS A 40 -0.98 11.16 0.82
N ALA A 41 -0.21 10.09 0.61
CA ALA A 41 0.06 9.10 1.64
C ALA A 41 1.30 9.47 2.46
N ARG A 42 1.29 9.10 3.74
CA ARG A 42 2.53 9.02 4.53
C ARG A 42 3.10 7.62 4.38
N THR A 43 4.40 7.52 4.17
CA THR A 43 5.09 6.24 4.01
C THR A 43 6.15 6.03 5.08
N ALA A 44 6.39 4.77 5.42
CA ALA A 44 7.50 4.33 6.24
C ALA A 44 8.07 3.04 5.68
N GLU A 45 9.38 2.90 5.71
CA GLU A 45 10.05 1.65 5.39
C GLU A 45 10.12 0.77 6.62
N GLU A 46 9.96 -0.54 6.42
CA GLU A 46 10.04 -1.54 7.48
C GLU A 46 10.76 -2.78 6.96
N THR A 47 11.52 -3.45 7.81
CA THR A 47 12.08 -4.78 7.51
C THR A 47 11.32 -5.82 8.30
N HIS A 48 10.64 -6.73 7.59
CA HIS A 48 9.92 -7.85 8.19
C HIS A 48 10.78 -9.13 8.18
N PRO A 49 10.82 -9.92 9.27
CA PRO A 49 11.66 -11.12 9.34
C PRO A 49 11.42 -12.14 8.20
N GLU A 50 10.17 -12.30 7.77
CA GLU A 50 9.77 -13.30 6.77
C GLU A 50 9.61 -12.73 5.35
N HIS A 51 9.35 -11.43 5.23
CA HIS A 51 8.99 -10.80 3.95
C HIS A 51 10.05 -9.81 3.46
N GLY A 52 11.12 -9.61 4.23
CA GLY A 52 12.18 -8.67 3.90
C GLY A 52 11.70 -7.21 3.99
N TRP A 53 12.34 -6.36 3.20
CA TRP A 53 12.05 -4.93 3.14
C TRP A 53 10.67 -4.66 2.50
N ARG A 54 9.89 -3.78 3.12
CA ARG A 54 8.56 -3.38 2.67
C ARG A 54 8.30 -1.90 2.96
N VAL A 55 7.30 -1.35 2.27
CA VAL A 55 6.79 -0.01 2.54
C VAL A 55 5.41 -0.12 3.19
N VAL A 56 5.21 0.60 4.28
CA VAL A 56 3.90 0.81 4.87
C VAL A 56 3.42 2.19 4.47
N ALA A 57 2.21 2.27 3.92
CA ALA A 57 1.58 3.50 3.49
C ALA A 57 0.27 3.71 4.25
N ILE A 58 0.05 4.94 4.72
CA ILE A 58 -1.20 5.36 5.33
C ILE A 58 -1.74 6.58 4.61
N GLY A 59 -3.01 6.54 4.21
CA GLY A 59 -3.67 7.61 3.47
C GLY A 59 -5.18 7.56 3.65
N THR A 60 -5.87 8.58 3.15
CA THR A 60 -7.31 8.79 3.38
C THR A 60 -8.07 8.63 2.08
N ALA A 61 -9.06 7.73 2.06
CA ALA A 61 -9.97 7.52 0.94
C ALA A 61 -10.99 8.69 0.84
N ALA A 62 -11.74 8.80 -0.26
CA ALA A 62 -12.68 9.92 -0.42
C ALA A 62 -13.87 9.84 0.55
N CYS A 63 -14.17 8.65 1.09
CA CYS A 63 -15.16 8.49 2.15
C CYS A 63 -14.71 9.11 3.50
N GLY A 64 -13.46 9.58 3.60
CA GLY A 64 -12.89 10.17 4.81
C GLY A 64 -12.21 9.15 5.73
N ASP A 65 -12.38 7.85 5.48
CA ASP A 65 -11.74 6.80 6.24
C ASP A 65 -10.27 6.62 5.84
N THR A 66 -9.46 6.18 6.80
CA THR A 66 -8.02 5.99 6.61
C THR A 66 -7.70 4.52 6.30
N VAL A 67 -6.82 4.31 5.32
CA VAL A 67 -6.30 2.99 4.93
C VAL A 67 -4.85 2.88 5.32
N LEU A 68 -4.49 1.77 5.97
CA LEU A 68 -3.10 1.33 6.16
C LEU A 68 -2.83 0.16 5.23
N ALA A 69 -1.84 0.29 4.35
CA ALA A 69 -1.43 -0.73 3.39
C ALA A 69 0.05 -1.10 3.53
N THR A 70 0.35 -2.38 3.36
CA THR A 70 1.71 -2.91 3.30
C THR A 70 2.03 -3.29 1.86
N LEU A 71 3.15 -2.78 1.35
CA LEU A 71 3.51 -2.79 -0.05
C LEU A 71 4.91 -3.39 -0.27
N LEU A 72 5.07 -4.09 -1.41
CA LEU A 72 6.37 -4.49 -1.94
C LEU A 72 6.67 -3.73 -3.24
N PRO A 73 7.94 -3.36 -3.49
CA PRO A 73 8.32 -2.71 -4.73
C PRO A 73 8.32 -3.73 -5.89
N VAL A 74 7.99 -3.26 -7.08
CA VAL A 74 8.17 -3.99 -8.34
C VAL A 74 9.04 -3.17 -9.29
N PRO A 75 10.18 -3.72 -9.76
CA PRO A 75 10.77 -4.98 -9.33
C PRO A 75 11.32 -4.91 -7.90
N THR A 76 11.48 -6.06 -7.24
CA THR A 76 11.82 -6.13 -5.80
C THR A 76 13.16 -5.49 -5.43
N TRP A 77 14.08 -5.36 -6.39
CA TRP A 77 15.40 -4.75 -6.21
C TRP A 77 15.41 -3.22 -6.37
N ALA A 78 14.30 -2.60 -6.81
CA ALA A 78 14.25 -1.15 -7.05
C ALA A 78 14.06 -0.32 -5.77
N GLY A 79 13.73 -0.96 -4.63
CA GLY A 79 13.57 -0.26 -3.34
C GLY A 79 12.66 0.95 -3.44
N THR A 80 13.13 2.12 -2.99
CA THR A 80 12.39 3.39 -3.04
C THR A 80 12.30 4.02 -4.41
N ALA A 81 13.07 3.54 -5.40
CA ALA A 81 13.01 4.02 -6.78
C ALA A 81 11.94 3.32 -7.61
N ALA A 82 11.22 2.34 -7.03
CA ALA A 82 10.11 1.67 -7.68
C ALA A 82 8.95 2.64 -7.95
N ASP A 83 8.39 2.56 -9.16
CA ASP A 83 7.16 3.25 -9.54
C ASP A 83 5.91 2.39 -9.27
N THR A 84 6.10 1.07 -9.21
CA THR A 84 5.04 0.07 -9.04
C THR A 84 5.14 -0.63 -7.69
N TRP A 85 3.99 -0.82 -7.04
CA TRP A 85 3.87 -1.30 -5.67
C TRP A 85 2.78 -2.37 -5.57
N VAL A 86 3.14 -3.57 -5.10
CA VAL A 86 2.20 -4.67 -4.88
C VAL A 86 1.67 -4.62 -3.46
N VAL A 87 0.36 -4.57 -3.30
CA VAL A 87 -0.31 -4.70 -2.00
C VAL A 87 -0.16 -6.13 -1.51
N LEU A 88 0.40 -6.28 -0.30
CA LEU A 88 0.38 -7.55 0.45
C LEU A 88 -0.87 -7.66 1.33
N THR A 89 -1.23 -6.56 1.96
CA THR A 89 -2.42 -6.43 2.82
C THR A 89 -2.77 -4.97 3.01
N ALA A 90 -4.03 -4.68 3.28
CA ALA A 90 -4.52 -3.36 3.64
C ALA A 90 -5.75 -3.49 4.54
N ARG A 91 -5.98 -2.49 5.38
CA ARG A 91 -7.13 -2.42 6.28
C ARG A 91 -7.51 -0.99 6.58
N TRP A 92 -8.76 -0.80 6.98
CA TRP A 92 -9.23 0.45 7.58
C TRP A 92 -8.56 0.69 8.94
N VAL A 93 -8.32 1.97 9.25
CA VAL A 93 -7.81 2.44 10.54
C VAL A 93 -8.71 3.58 11.02
N ARG A 94 -9.14 3.50 12.28
CA ARG A 94 -9.88 4.55 12.97
C ARG A 94 -8.92 5.45 13.75
#